data_AF-A0A356PDR0-F1
#
_entry.id   AF-A0A356PDR0-F1
#
_cell.length_a   1.000
_cell.length_b   1.000
_cell.length_c   1.000
_cell.angle_alpha   90.00
_cell.angle_beta   90.00
_cell.angle_gamma   90.00
#
_symmetry.space_group_name_H-M   'P 1'
#
loop_
_entity.id
_entity.type
_entity.pdbx_description
1 polymer ?
#
loop_
_entity_poly.entity_id
_entity_poly.type
_entity_poly.pdbx_seq_one_letter_code
_entity_poly.pdbx_strand_id
1 'polypeptide(L)' 'MFWQSSQTVAIQTGAHFEGIVLGATNISPGNKASINGRLLAQTAVTLIKNTVVAP' A
#
# COMPACT_ATOMS: atom_id res chain seq x y z
N MET A 1 1.86 -11.88 -6.06
CA MET A 1 0.48 -11.41 -6.31
C MET A 1 0.51 -9.96 -6.72
N PHE A 2 -0.31 -9.57 -7.69
CA PHE A 2 -0.42 -8.17 -8.15
C PHE A 2 -1.86 -7.68 -7.98
N TRP A 3 -1.99 -6.45 -7.47
CA TRP A 3 -3.25 -5.77 -7.25
C TRP A 3 -3.22 -4.45 -8.02
N GLN A 4 -4.16 -4.23 -8.95
CA GLN A 4 -4.27 -2.95 -9.65
C GLN A 4 -5.51 -2.18 -9.20
N SER A 5 -5.37 -0.86 -9.06
CA SER A 5 -6.50 0.03 -8.82
C SER A 5 -6.35 1.32 -9.61
N SER A 6 -7.41 1.75 -10.28
CA SER A 6 -7.52 3.07 -10.91
C SER A 6 -7.87 4.17 -9.91
N GLN A 7 -8.28 3.79 -8.70
CA GLN A 7 -8.67 4.69 -7.61
C GLN A 7 -7.71 4.56 -6.43
N THR A 8 -7.94 5.39 -5.40
CA THR A 8 -7.17 5.37 -4.15
C THR A 8 -7.17 3.98 -3.52
N VAL A 9 -5.99 3.51 -3.14
CA VAL A 9 -5.85 2.28 -2.37
C VAL A 9 -5.74 2.64 -0.89
N ALA A 10 -6.79 2.33 -0.11
CA ALA A 10 -6.79 2.51 1.33
C ALA A 10 -6.53 1.16 2.02
N ILE A 11 -5.40 1.02 2.70
CA ILE A 11 -5.11 -0.13 3.55
C ILE A 11 -5.42 0.29 4.99
N GLN A 12 -6.33 -0.40 5.66
CA GLN A 12 -6.85 0.05 6.97
C GLN A 12 -5.78 0.02 8.07
N THR A 13 -6.00 0.80 9.13
CA THR A 13 -5.12 0.84 10.33
C THR A 13 -4.88 -0.56 10.89
N GLY A 14 -3.62 -0.92 11.11
CA GLY A 14 -3.22 -2.23 11.65
C GLY A 14 -3.42 -3.42 10.72
N ALA A 15 -3.87 -3.23 9.47
CA ALA A 15 -4.05 -4.33 8.52
C ALA A 15 -2.71 -4.94 8.09
N HIS A 16 -2.73 -6.22 7.74
CA HIS A 16 -1.62 -6.93 7.11
C HIS A 16 -1.94 -7.21 5.64
N PHE A 17 -1.06 -6.81 4.73
CA PHE A 17 -1.25 -6.91 3.29
C PHE A 17 -0.09 -7.67 2.60
N GLU A 18 -0.44 -8.52 1.64
CA GLU A 18 0.50 -9.35 0.88
C GLU A 18 0.38 -9.05 -0.62
N GLY A 19 1.51 -8.68 -1.24
CA GLY A 19 1.62 -8.51 -2.69
C GLY A 19 2.02 -7.11 -3.16
N ILE A 20 2.13 -6.96 -4.48
CA ILE A 20 2.54 -5.72 -5.14
C ILE A 20 1.30 -4.94 -5.56
N VAL A 21 1.19 -3.70 -5.09
CA VAL A 21 0.11 -2.75 -5.42
C VAL A 21 0.55 -1.83 -6.54
N LEU A 22 -0.24 -1.76 -7.60
CA LEU A 22 -0.13 -0.83 -8.72
C LEU A 22 -1.31 0.16 -8.67
N GLY A 23 -1.06 1.36 -8.13
CA GLY A 23 -2.07 2.41 -7.99
C GLY A 23 -1.92 3.50 -9.05
N ALA A 24 -2.98 3.78 -9.80
CA ALA A 24 -3.00 4.94 -10.71
C ALA A 24 -3.10 6.27 -9.94
N THR A 25 -3.64 6.25 -8.73
CA THR A 25 -3.68 7.40 -7.83
C THR A 25 -2.93 7.08 -6.53
N ASN A 26 -3.31 7.69 -5.38
CA ASN A 26 -2.55 7.52 -4.15
C ASN A 26 -2.76 6.14 -3.50
N ILE A 27 -1.73 5.69 -2.78
CA ILE A 27 -1.78 4.53 -1.90
C ILE A 27 -1.60 5.04 -0.47
N SER A 28 -2.59 4.80 0.38
CA SER A 28 -2.68 5.36 1.73
C SER A 28 -2.91 4.25 2.78
N PRO A 29 -1.84 3.57 3.22
CA PRO A 29 -1.91 2.73 4.42
C PRO A 29 -2.15 3.54 5.69
N GLY A 30 -3.08 3.04 6.50
CA GLY A 30 -3.40 3.56 7.83
C GLY A 30 -2.30 3.27 8.83
N ASN A 31 -2.42 3.85 10.02
CA ASN A 31 -1.41 3.75 11.08
C ASN A 31 -1.05 2.29 11.38
N LYS A 32 0.25 1.99 11.46
CA LYS A 32 0.77 0.64 11.80
C LYS A 32 0.33 -0.51 10.86
N ALA A 33 -0.21 -0.22 9.68
CA ALA A 33 -0.40 -1.28 8.69
C ALA A 33 0.96 -1.89 8.27
N SER A 34 0.96 -3.19 7.98
CA SER A 34 2.15 -3.94 7.53
C SER A 34 1.94 -4.50 6.13
N ILE A 35 2.98 -4.41 5.31
CA ILE A 35 2.95 -4.78 3.90
C ILE A 35 4.17 -5.66 3.61
N ASN A 36 3.92 -6.87 3.12
CA ASN A 36 4.93 -7.71 2.47
C ASN A 36 4.73 -7.62 0.97
N GLY A 37 5.48 -6.73 0.32
CA GLY A 37 5.18 -6.31 -1.04
C GLY A 37 5.82 -5.00 -1.47
N ARG A 38 5.23 -4.38 -2.49
CA ARG A 38 5.64 -3.06 -3.01
C ARG A 38 4.41 -2.18 -3.20
N LEU A 39 4.52 -0.90 -2.86
CA LEU A 39 3.47 0.11 -3.05
C LEU A 39 3.90 1.04 -4.19
N LEU A 40 3.42 0.80 -5.41
CA LEU A 40 3.80 1.54 -6.61
C LEU A 40 2.64 2.43 -7.04
N ALA A 41 2.66 3.69 -6.60
CA ALA A 41 1.66 4.72 -6.95
C ALA A 41 2.18 5.63 -8.08
N GLN A 42 1.32 5.99 -9.03
CA GLN A 42 1.66 7.00 -10.05
C GLN A 42 1.58 8.44 -9.52
N THR A 43 1.01 8.65 -8.33
CA THR A 43 1.01 9.97 -7.66
C THR A 43 1.84 9.95 -6.39
N ALA A 44 1.30 9.42 -5.28
CA ALA A 44 1.95 9.44 -3.98
C ALA A 44 1.63 8.20 -3.14
N VAL A 45 2.58 7.83 -2.29
CA VAL A 45 2.39 6.86 -1.19
C VAL A 45 2.56 7.60 0.12
N THR A 46 1.56 7.53 1.02
CA THR A 46 1.65 8.11 2.37
C THR A 46 1.94 7.01 3.39
N LEU A 47 2.80 7.28 4.38
CA LEU A 47 3.16 6.29 5.40
C LEU A 47 2.97 6.87 6.81
N ILE A 48 2.33 6.11 7.68
CA ILE A 48 2.07 6.42 9.09
C ILE A 48 2.51 5.22 9.94
N LYS A 49 3.79 5.24 10.35
CA LYS A 49 4.40 4.17 11.17
C LYS A 49 4.21 2.77 10.57
N ASN A 50 4.26 2.65 9.25
CA ASN A 50 4.06 1.40 8.54
C ASN A 50 5.34 0.58 8.46
N THR A 51 5.20 -0.74 8.36
CA THR A 51 6.27 -1.66 7.98
C THR A 51 6.04 -2.10 6.54
N VAL A 52 7.02 -1.90 5.68
CA VAL A 52 6.97 -2.32 4.26
C VAL A 52 8.22 -3.16 3.99
N VAL A 53 8.03 -4.44 3.71
CA VAL A 53 9.11 -5.38 3.40
C VAL A 53 8.98 -5.78 1.94
N ALA A 54 9.98 -5.45 1.13
CA ALA A 54 10.02 -5.86 -0.27
C ALA A 54 10.34 -7.37 -0.37
N PRO A 55 9.66 -8.12 -1.24
CA PRO A 55 10.15 -9.40 -1.72
C PRO A 55 11.32 -9.22 -2.70
#